data_AF-S9VZW5-F1
#
_entry.id   AF-S9VZW5-F1
#
_cell.length_a   1.000
_cell.length_b   1.000
_cell.length_c   1.000
_cell.angle_alpha   90.00
_cell.angle_beta   90.00
_cell.angle_gamma   90.00
#
_symmetry.space_group_name_H-M   'P 1'
#
loop_
_entity.id
_entity.type
_entity.pdbx_description
1 polymer ?
#
loop_
_entity_poly.entity_id
_entity_poly.type
_entity_poly.pdbx_seq_one_letter_code
_entity_poly.pdbx_strand_id
1 'polypeptide(L)'
;MFPMTQKTKVNKNTLVPYIILPVYRLFSTSAVSFADTDVLRTLQPPRVRTIWNMLMHKTKGQRGVTDRWEQIRDVYSTMAPEEVQKFKQEFEREYAAKKKAFDDQLRQFSLAQIREENRRRMKELKPLGVNLQKLRHPDLPKRPAGAFNLFLLDIMKNESLRNEMGVPALSPYLTENSRMVSEAWRKLSDQKKQQYVDKAKESLKEYHEALKATGIRIK
;
A
#
# COMPACT_ATOMS: atom_id res chain seq x y z
N MET A 1 24.90 36.15 -51.69
CA MET A 1 26.31 36.53 -51.92
C MET A 1 27.13 36.03 -50.75
N PHE A 2 27.88 34.95 -50.94
CA PHE A 2 28.94 34.55 -50.01
C PHE A 2 30.16 35.46 -50.20
N PRO A 3 30.93 35.70 -49.14
CA PRO A 3 32.39 35.62 -49.28
C PRO A 3 32.95 34.64 -48.21
N MET A 4 33.63 33.57 -48.62
CA MET A 4 35.07 33.49 -48.90
C MET A 4 35.98 33.91 -47.73
N THR A 5 36.53 32.86 -47.13
CA THR A 5 37.79 32.75 -46.37
C THR A 5 38.97 33.55 -46.93
N GLN A 6 39.86 34.06 -46.06
CA GLN A 6 41.32 33.86 -46.18
C GLN A 6 42.03 33.92 -44.80
N LYS A 7 43.24 33.37 -44.80
CA LYS A 7 43.99 32.74 -43.69
C LYS A 7 44.99 33.66 -42.99
N THR A 8 45.24 33.32 -41.72
CA THR A 8 46.52 33.26 -40.97
C THR A 8 47.37 34.52 -40.74
N LYS A 9 47.74 34.73 -39.46
CA LYS A 9 49.13 34.60 -38.98
C LYS A 9 49.18 34.43 -37.46
N VAL A 10 49.85 33.37 -37.02
CA VAL A 10 50.25 33.16 -35.62
C VAL A 10 51.54 33.92 -35.39
N ASN A 11 51.65 34.65 -34.27
CA ASN A 11 52.96 34.86 -33.65
C ASN A 11 52.86 34.81 -32.13
N LYS A 12 53.85 34.15 -31.53
CA LYS A 12 53.98 33.79 -30.12
C LYS A 12 54.80 34.85 -29.39
N ASN A 13 54.41 35.15 -28.15
CA ASN A 13 55.22 35.46 -26.97
C ASN A 13 54.55 36.55 -26.13
N THR A 14 53.86 36.16 -25.06
CA THR A 14 54.29 36.25 -23.65
C THR A 14 54.31 37.68 -23.11
N LEU A 15 53.38 38.00 -22.21
CA LEU A 15 53.65 38.31 -20.80
C LEU A 15 52.32 38.53 -20.07
N VAL A 16 52.23 37.91 -18.90
CA VAL A 16 51.05 37.67 -18.07
C VAL A 16 50.59 38.94 -17.34
N PRO A 17 49.27 39.19 -17.23
CA PRO A 17 48.75 39.94 -16.09
C PRO A 17 47.78 39.10 -15.25
N TYR A 18 48.04 39.11 -13.94
CA TYR A 18 47.16 38.80 -12.81
C TYR A 18 45.72 38.35 -13.13
N ILE A 19 45.43 37.07 -12.89
CA ILE A 19 44.06 36.60 -12.71
C ILE A 19 43.92 36.07 -11.28
N ILE A 20 43.02 36.76 -10.59
CA ILE A 20 42.47 36.52 -9.27
C ILE A 20 42.23 35.02 -9.05
N LEU A 21 42.82 34.46 -7.99
CA LEU A 21 42.57 33.09 -7.56
C LEU A 21 41.06 32.88 -7.39
N PRO A 22 40.47 31.82 -7.96
CA PRO A 22 39.07 31.53 -7.71
C PRO A 22 38.92 31.17 -6.24
N VAL A 23 38.13 31.95 -5.51
CA VAL A 23 37.56 31.54 -4.23
C VAL A 23 36.81 30.25 -4.53
N TYR A 24 37.40 29.11 -4.17
CA TYR A 24 36.72 27.83 -4.21
C TYR A 24 35.48 27.97 -3.34
N ARG A 25 34.31 28.12 -3.98
CA ARG A 25 33.05 27.79 -3.32
C ARG A 25 33.18 26.33 -2.92
N LEU A 26 33.38 26.09 -1.63
CA LEU A 26 33.12 24.80 -1.01
C LEU A 26 31.67 24.44 -1.39
N PHE A 27 31.51 23.61 -2.41
CA PHE A 27 30.26 22.89 -2.62
C PHE A 27 30.15 21.89 -1.47
N SER A 28 29.71 22.39 -0.31
CA SER A 28 29.08 21.55 0.71
C SER A 28 27.65 21.28 0.25
N THR A 29 27.51 20.47 -0.79
CA THR A 29 26.26 19.78 -1.07
C THR A 29 26.39 18.43 -0.41
N SER A 30 25.98 18.37 0.85
CA SER A 30 25.21 17.26 1.40
C SER A 30 25.26 15.99 0.54
N ALA A 31 26.11 15.04 0.91
CA ALA A 31 25.90 13.65 0.57
C ALA A 31 24.58 13.21 1.24
N VAL A 32 23.44 13.65 0.69
CA VAL A 32 22.14 13.08 0.99
C VAL A 32 22.22 11.67 0.45
N SER A 33 22.14 10.68 1.33
CA SER A 33 22.22 9.27 1.00
C SER A 33 21.13 8.90 -0.02
N PHE A 34 21.45 8.93 -1.31
CA PHE A 34 20.53 8.45 -2.35
C PHE A 34 20.19 6.95 -2.17
N ALA A 35 21.09 6.20 -1.54
CA ALA A 35 20.93 4.77 -1.25
C ALA A 35 19.67 4.44 -0.43
N ASP A 36 19.32 5.24 0.57
CA ASP A 36 18.17 4.95 1.44
C ASP A 36 16.84 5.12 0.70
N THR A 37 16.76 6.08 -0.23
CA THR A 37 15.54 6.33 -1.00
C THR A 37 15.23 5.22 -2.01
N ASP A 38 16.25 4.56 -2.56
CA ASP A 38 16.08 3.50 -3.55
C ASP A 38 15.55 2.20 -2.93
N VAL A 39 15.91 1.91 -1.66
CA VAL A 39 15.31 0.81 -0.91
C VAL A 39 13.81 1.03 -0.73
N LEU A 40 13.39 2.24 -0.31
CA LEU A 40 11.96 2.54 -0.11
C LEU A 40 11.13 2.49 -1.41
N ARG A 41 11.73 2.87 -2.54
CA ARG A 41 11.09 2.83 -3.87
C ARG A 41 10.82 1.41 -4.35
N THR A 42 11.69 0.46 -4.01
CA THR A 42 11.57 -0.95 -4.40
C THR A 42 10.83 -1.79 -3.38
N LEU A 43 10.66 -1.28 -2.16
CA LEU A 43 10.00 -1.97 -1.06
C LEU A 43 8.52 -2.25 -1.35
N GLN A 44 8.13 -3.53 -1.36
CA GLN A 44 6.76 -3.94 -1.63
C GLN A 44 6.21 -4.84 -0.52
N PRO A 45 4.89 -4.80 -0.25
CA PRO A 45 4.27 -5.71 0.69
C PRO A 45 4.62 -7.17 0.36
N PRO A 46 4.77 -8.02 1.38
CA PRO A 46 5.21 -9.39 1.19
C PRO A 46 4.23 -10.15 0.29
N ARG A 47 4.78 -10.77 -0.77
CA ARG A 47 4.05 -11.72 -1.61
C ARG A 47 4.47 -13.14 -1.24
N VAL A 48 3.50 -13.95 -0.86
CA VAL A 48 3.67 -15.37 -0.56
C VAL A 48 2.87 -16.17 -1.59
N ARG A 49 3.41 -17.33 -1.99
CA ARG A 49 2.71 -18.20 -2.93
C ARG A 49 1.49 -18.79 -2.22
N THR A 50 0.31 -18.58 -2.80
CA THR A 50 -0.91 -19.23 -2.33
C THR A 50 -0.92 -20.70 -2.75
N ILE A 51 -1.79 -21.50 -2.13
CA ILE A 51 -2.09 -22.87 -2.57
C ILE A 51 -2.43 -22.88 -4.07
N TRP A 52 -3.25 -21.93 -4.53
CA TRP A 52 -3.60 -21.78 -5.94
C TRP A 52 -2.40 -21.53 -6.85
N ASN A 53 -1.44 -20.69 -6.44
CA ASN A 53 -0.22 -20.46 -7.22
C ASN A 53 0.61 -21.74 -7.34
N MET A 54 0.69 -22.53 -6.27
CA MET A 54 1.42 -23.80 -6.26
C MET A 54 0.72 -24.86 -7.11
N LEU A 55 -0.60 -25.00 -6.99
CA LEU A 55 -1.37 -25.90 -7.84
C LEU A 55 -1.31 -25.50 -9.31
N MET A 56 -1.31 -24.20 -9.62
CA MET A 56 -1.10 -23.70 -10.98
C MET A 56 0.22 -24.19 -11.59
N HIS A 57 1.29 -24.31 -10.79
CA HIS A 57 2.57 -24.86 -11.29
C HIS A 57 2.55 -26.39 -11.44
N LYS A 58 1.76 -27.10 -10.62
CA LYS A 58 1.62 -28.56 -10.69
C LYS A 58 0.73 -28.99 -11.86
N THR A 59 -0.35 -28.26 -12.14
CA THR A 59 -1.23 -28.52 -13.27
C THR A 59 -0.61 -27.97 -14.56
N LYS A 60 0.05 -28.84 -15.32
CA LYS A 60 0.58 -28.52 -16.66
C LYS A 60 -0.59 -28.46 -17.66
N GLY A 61 -1.14 -27.26 -17.87
CA GLY A 61 -2.12 -26.99 -18.92
C GLY A 61 -1.58 -25.99 -19.94
N GLN A 62 -2.08 -26.03 -21.18
CA GLN A 62 -1.78 -25.00 -22.18
C GLN A 62 -2.26 -23.62 -21.68
N ARG A 63 -1.46 -22.57 -21.92
CA ARG A 63 -1.87 -21.20 -21.58
C ARG A 63 -3.05 -20.81 -22.48
N GLY A 64 -4.14 -20.34 -21.88
CA GLY A 64 -5.29 -19.77 -22.61
C GLY A 64 -6.56 -20.62 -22.65
N VAL A 65 -6.56 -21.82 -22.04
CA VAL A 65 -7.76 -22.68 -21.98
C VAL A 65 -8.51 -22.43 -20.67
N THR A 66 -9.82 -22.12 -20.78
CA THR A 66 -10.75 -21.86 -19.67
C THR A 66 -10.77 -23.01 -18.65
N ASP A 67 -10.59 -24.26 -19.12
CA ASP A 67 -10.60 -25.51 -18.34
C ASP A 67 -9.48 -25.62 -17.29
N ARG A 68 -8.44 -24.78 -17.35
CA ARG A 68 -7.33 -24.89 -16.39
C ARG A 68 -7.76 -24.60 -14.96
N TRP A 69 -8.67 -23.66 -14.77
CA TRP A 69 -9.17 -23.32 -13.43
C TRP A 69 -10.04 -24.42 -12.84
N GLU A 70 -10.80 -25.12 -13.68
CA GLU A 70 -11.61 -26.28 -13.29
C GLU A 70 -10.71 -27.44 -12.83
N GLN A 71 -9.67 -27.77 -13.61
CA GLN A 71 -8.69 -28.79 -13.23
C GLN A 71 -8.00 -28.47 -11.89
N ILE A 72 -7.65 -27.20 -11.66
CA ILE A 72 -7.04 -26.80 -10.38
C ILE A 72 -8.05 -26.94 -9.23
N ARG A 73 -9.32 -26.62 -9.48
CA ARG A 73 -10.40 -26.79 -8.50
C ARG A 73 -10.62 -28.25 -8.17
N ASP A 74 -10.58 -29.14 -9.14
CA ASP A 74 -10.74 -30.59 -8.96
C ASP A 74 -9.55 -31.20 -8.22
N VAL A 75 -8.33 -30.76 -8.55
CA VAL A 75 -7.14 -31.14 -7.77
C VAL A 75 -7.26 -30.63 -6.33
N TYR A 76 -7.80 -29.43 -6.13
CA TYR A 76 -8.01 -28.91 -4.78
C TYR A 76 -9.10 -29.66 -4.00
N SER A 77 -10.21 -30.04 -4.64
CA SER A 77 -11.30 -30.77 -3.99
C SER A 77 -10.93 -32.21 -3.63
N THR A 78 -9.96 -32.80 -4.35
CA THR A 78 -9.46 -34.16 -4.10
C THR A 78 -8.30 -34.23 -3.11
N MET A 79 -7.68 -33.11 -2.74
CA MET A 79 -6.61 -33.07 -1.74
C MET A 79 -7.12 -33.41 -0.33
N ALA A 80 -6.29 -34.11 0.44
CA ALA A 80 -6.62 -34.43 1.83
C ALA A 80 -6.69 -33.14 2.68
N PRO A 81 -7.65 -33.04 3.63
CA PRO A 81 -7.76 -31.86 4.50
C PRO A 81 -6.47 -31.54 5.27
N GLU A 82 -5.70 -32.57 5.64
CA GLU A 82 -4.43 -32.44 6.34
C GLU A 82 -3.36 -31.75 5.48
N GLU A 83 -3.28 -32.08 4.20
CA GLU A 83 -2.35 -31.43 3.26
C GLU A 83 -2.72 -29.96 3.07
N VAL A 84 -4.01 -29.68 2.88
CA VAL A 84 -4.53 -28.30 2.78
C VAL A 84 -4.20 -27.50 4.05
N GLN A 85 -4.34 -28.11 5.22
CA GLN A 85 -4.05 -27.46 6.49
C GLN A 85 -2.55 -27.21 6.68
N LYS A 86 -1.70 -28.16 6.30
CA LYS A 86 -0.24 -27.97 6.30
C LYS A 86 0.16 -26.79 5.42
N PHE A 87 -0.42 -26.66 4.23
CA PHE A 87 -0.16 -25.50 3.37
C PHE A 87 -0.61 -24.19 3.99
N LYS A 88 -1.77 -24.14 4.67
CA LYS A 88 -2.21 -22.93 5.37
C LYS A 88 -1.20 -22.52 6.45
N GLN A 89 -0.73 -23.48 7.24
CA GLN A 89 0.27 -23.23 8.29
C GLN A 89 1.61 -22.74 7.71
N GLU A 90 2.10 -23.39 6.64
CA GLU A 90 3.32 -22.98 5.95
C GLU A 90 3.18 -21.57 5.34
N PHE A 91 2.04 -21.29 4.70
CA PHE A 91 1.71 -19.96 4.16
C PHE A 91 1.71 -18.91 5.26
N GLU A 92 1.01 -19.15 6.37
CA GLU A 92 0.94 -18.23 7.50
C GLU A 92 2.33 -17.96 8.10
N ARG A 93 3.14 -19.01 8.24
CA ARG A 93 4.52 -18.91 8.74
C ARG A 93 5.40 -18.08 7.82
N GLU A 94 5.40 -18.38 6.52
CA GLU A 94 6.19 -17.64 5.53
C GLU A 94 5.74 -16.18 5.42
N TYR A 95 4.42 -15.96 5.43
CA TYR A 95 3.83 -14.64 5.41
C TYR A 95 4.20 -13.84 6.66
N ALA A 96 4.09 -14.44 7.85
CA ALA A 96 4.48 -13.79 9.10
C ALA A 96 5.96 -13.39 9.09
N ALA A 97 6.85 -14.28 8.64
CA ALA A 97 8.28 -14.00 8.54
C ALA A 97 8.59 -12.85 7.57
N LYS A 98 8.02 -12.90 6.35
CA LYS A 98 8.21 -11.84 5.34
C LYS A 98 7.57 -10.52 5.76
N LYS A 99 6.40 -10.57 6.40
CA LYS A 99 5.73 -9.39 6.95
C LYS A 99 6.57 -8.75 8.05
N LYS A 100 7.14 -9.55 8.95
CA LYS A 100 8.05 -9.05 9.99
C LYS A 100 9.26 -8.34 9.36
N ALA A 101 9.93 -8.98 8.40
CA ALA A 101 11.08 -8.38 7.71
C ALA A 101 10.70 -7.08 6.97
N PHE A 102 9.54 -7.05 6.31
CA PHE A 102 9.02 -5.87 5.64
C PHE A 102 8.71 -4.73 6.64
N ASP A 103 8.09 -5.05 7.77
CA ASP A 103 7.80 -4.09 8.83
C ASP A 103 9.11 -3.54 9.43
N ASP A 104 10.11 -4.40 9.69
CA ASP A 104 11.43 -3.99 10.20
C ASP A 104 12.17 -3.07 9.22
N GLN A 105 12.06 -3.31 7.92
CA GLN A 105 12.56 -2.39 6.89
C GLN A 105 11.81 -1.06 6.89
N LEU A 106 10.47 -1.08 7.02
CA LEU A 106 9.69 0.15 7.05
C LEU A 106 9.99 1.03 8.27
N ARG A 107 10.36 0.44 9.41
CA ARG A 107 10.76 1.17 10.63
C ARG A 107 12.03 2.00 10.47
N GLN A 108 12.86 1.70 9.47
CA GLN A 108 14.06 2.47 9.16
C GLN A 108 13.74 3.83 8.53
N PHE A 109 12.52 3.99 8.00
CA PHE A 109 12.11 5.20 7.29
C PHE A 109 11.22 6.08 8.16
N SER A 110 11.47 7.38 8.09
CA SER A 110 10.58 8.38 8.69
C SER A 110 9.21 8.40 8.00
N LEU A 111 8.19 8.88 8.73
CA LEU A 111 6.86 9.07 8.15
C LEU A 111 6.85 10.00 6.94
N ALA A 112 7.72 11.01 6.93
CA ALA A 112 7.82 11.96 5.82
C ALA A 112 8.30 11.25 4.54
N GLN A 113 9.32 10.39 4.64
CA GLN A 113 9.80 9.58 3.51
C GLN A 113 8.72 8.63 3.00
N ILE A 114 8.02 7.92 3.90
CA ILE A 114 6.92 7.02 3.53
C ILE A 114 5.78 7.79 2.82
N ARG A 115 5.45 8.99 3.28
CA ARG A 115 4.43 9.85 2.66
C ARG A 115 4.83 10.32 1.27
N GLU A 116 6.09 10.72 1.08
CA GLU A 116 6.58 11.15 -0.22
C GLU A 116 6.62 9.98 -1.20
N GLU A 117 7.06 8.79 -0.78
CA GLU A 117 6.99 7.59 -1.62
C GLU A 117 5.54 7.24 -1.97
N ASN A 118 4.61 7.33 -1.03
CA ASN A 118 3.19 7.12 -1.31
C ASN A 118 2.63 8.16 -2.30
N ARG A 119 3.08 9.42 -2.22
CA ARG A 119 2.72 10.45 -3.19
C ARG A 119 3.24 10.08 -4.58
N ARG A 120 4.51 9.64 -4.68
CA ARG A 120 5.13 9.16 -5.91
C ARG A 120 4.35 7.99 -6.53
N ARG A 121 4.04 6.95 -5.74
CA ARG A 121 3.22 5.80 -6.18
C ARG A 121 1.89 6.21 -6.77
N MET A 122 1.22 7.18 -6.15
CA MET A 122 -0.09 7.64 -6.59
C MET A 122 -0.03 8.59 -7.80
N LYS A 123 0.96 9.48 -7.86
CA LYS A 123 1.03 10.54 -8.88
C LYS A 123 1.77 10.09 -10.14
N GLU A 124 2.83 9.30 -10.00
CA GLU A 124 3.71 8.93 -11.11
C GLU A 124 3.41 7.52 -11.63
N LEU A 125 3.24 6.54 -10.74
CA LEU A 125 3.09 5.13 -11.15
C LEU A 125 1.66 4.78 -11.55
N LYS A 126 0.66 5.30 -10.83
CA LYS A 126 -0.75 4.99 -11.13
C LYS A 126 -1.18 5.39 -12.55
N PRO A 127 -0.81 6.57 -13.10
CA PRO A 127 -1.12 6.92 -14.49
C PRO A 127 -0.43 6.03 -15.52
N LEU A 128 0.73 5.44 -15.18
CA LEU A 128 1.45 4.48 -16.02
C LEU A 128 0.85 3.06 -15.96
N GLY A 129 -0.30 2.88 -15.31
CA GLY A 129 -0.94 1.57 -15.11
C GLY A 129 -0.28 0.72 -14.01
N VAL A 130 0.74 1.24 -13.32
CA VAL A 130 1.42 0.54 -12.24
C VAL A 130 0.69 0.79 -10.92
N ASN A 131 -0.07 -0.21 -10.46
CA ASN A 131 -0.85 -0.13 -9.22
C ASN A 131 -0.08 -0.69 -8.02
N LEU A 132 0.74 0.16 -7.38
CA LEU A 132 1.40 -0.20 -6.12
C LEU A 132 0.55 0.18 -4.90
N GLN A 133 0.55 -0.70 -3.90
CA GLN A 133 -0.09 -0.44 -2.62
C GLN A 133 0.60 0.69 -1.86
N LYS A 134 -0.18 1.45 -1.08
CA LYS A 134 0.35 2.46 -0.17
C LYS A 134 1.08 1.80 0.98
N LEU A 135 2.30 2.27 1.26
CA LEU A 135 3.07 1.89 2.43
C LEU A 135 2.51 2.55 3.69
N ARG A 136 2.60 1.84 4.82
CA ARG A 136 2.16 2.36 6.12
C ARG A 136 3.17 1.97 7.17
N HIS A 137 3.59 2.95 7.98
CA HIS A 137 4.52 2.69 9.06
C HIS A 137 3.93 1.66 10.06
N PRO A 138 4.68 0.61 10.45
CA PRO A 138 4.15 -0.48 11.27
C PRO A 138 3.67 -0.03 12.65
N ASP A 139 4.40 0.90 13.28
CA ASP A 139 4.11 1.33 14.65
C ASP A 139 3.01 2.39 14.73
N LEU A 140 2.44 2.81 13.60
CA LEU A 140 1.28 3.71 13.59
C LEU A 140 0.00 2.93 13.85
N PRO A 141 -0.86 3.34 14.81
CA PRO A 141 -2.14 2.70 15.04
C PRO A 141 -3.04 2.76 13.79
N LYS A 142 -3.99 1.82 13.67
CA LYS A 142 -4.93 1.81 12.53
C LYS A 142 -6.05 2.78 12.83
N ARG A 143 -6.38 3.65 11.87
CA ARG A 143 -7.54 4.53 11.99
C ARG A 143 -8.80 3.67 12.21
N PRO A 144 -9.60 3.96 13.25
CA PRO A 144 -10.79 3.18 13.56
C PRO A 144 -11.86 3.36 12.48
N ALA A 145 -12.82 2.44 12.47
CA ALA A 145 -13.98 2.51 11.59
C ALA A 145 -14.87 3.71 11.97
N GLY A 146 -15.45 4.38 10.96
CA GLY A 146 -16.48 5.40 11.20
C GLY A 146 -17.83 4.79 11.55
N ALA A 147 -18.78 5.64 11.98
CA ALA A 147 -20.10 5.23 12.47
C ALA A 147 -20.84 4.26 11.52
N PHE A 148 -20.92 4.61 10.23
CA PHE A 148 -21.54 3.74 9.22
C PHE A 148 -20.83 2.39 9.09
N ASN A 149 -19.50 2.36 9.14
CA ASN A 149 -18.74 1.11 9.04
C ASN A 149 -18.94 0.23 10.28
N LEU A 150 -19.10 0.83 11.47
CA LEU A 150 -19.47 0.08 12.67
C LEU A 150 -20.86 -0.54 12.52
N PHE A 151 -21.83 0.23 12.04
CA PHE A 151 -23.17 -0.28 11.74
C PHE A 151 -23.14 -1.40 10.69
N LEU A 152 -22.39 -1.22 9.61
CA LEU A 152 -22.22 -2.25 8.58
C LEU A 152 -21.64 -3.54 9.16
N LEU A 153 -20.60 -3.44 9.99
CA LEU A 153 -20.02 -4.60 10.66
C LEU A 153 -21.01 -5.30 11.60
N ASP A 154 -21.82 -4.54 12.33
CA ASP A 154 -22.83 -5.10 13.23
C ASP A 154 -23.94 -5.80 12.44
N ILE A 155 -24.43 -5.22 11.34
CA ILE A 155 -25.44 -5.87 10.46
C ILE A 155 -24.90 -7.13 9.80
N MET A 156 -23.62 -7.13 9.39
CA MET A 156 -22.99 -8.30 8.78
C MET A 156 -22.79 -9.45 9.78
N LYS A 157 -22.62 -9.15 11.08
CA LYS A 157 -22.39 -10.15 12.13
C LYS A 157 -23.65 -10.58 12.85
N ASN A 158 -24.63 -9.69 13.01
CA ASN A 158 -25.82 -9.90 13.82
C ASN A 158 -27.06 -10.00 12.93
N GLU A 159 -27.55 -11.24 12.77
CA GLU A 159 -28.75 -11.54 12.01
C GLU A 159 -30.02 -10.94 12.61
N SER A 160 -30.16 -10.93 13.93
CA SER A 160 -31.33 -10.34 14.60
C SER A 160 -31.43 -8.85 14.33
N LEU A 161 -30.29 -8.13 14.45
CA LEU A 161 -30.22 -6.71 14.13
C LEU A 161 -30.48 -6.44 12.65
N ARG A 162 -29.96 -7.30 11.75
CA ARG A 162 -30.22 -7.21 10.31
C ARG A 162 -31.71 -7.28 10.00
N ASN A 163 -32.40 -8.25 10.62
CA ASN A 163 -33.85 -8.44 10.45
C ASN A 163 -34.66 -7.28 11.06
N GLU A 164 -34.30 -6.78 12.25
CA GLU A 164 -34.90 -5.59 12.87
C GLU A 164 -34.80 -4.37 11.95
N MET A 165 -33.66 -4.21 11.29
CA MET A 165 -33.39 -3.08 10.39
C MET A 165 -33.95 -3.27 8.98
N GLY A 166 -34.69 -4.36 8.72
CA GLY A 166 -35.30 -4.66 7.43
C GLY A 166 -34.28 -4.87 6.30
N VAL A 167 -33.06 -5.27 6.64
CA VAL A 167 -32.03 -5.57 5.64
C VAL A 167 -32.21 -7.03 5.17
N PRO A 168 -32.28 -7.29 3.86
CA PRO A 168 -32.41 -8.64 3.32
C PRO A 168 -31.24 -9.56 3.70
N ALA A 169 -31.40 -10.86 3.42
CA ALA A 169 -30.31 -11.83 3.55
C ALA A 169 -29.07 -11.38 2.76
N LEU A 170 -27.89 -11.65 3.32
CA LEU A 170 -26.62 -11.24 2.72
C LEU A 170 -26.40 -11.96 1.39
N SER A 171 -26.11 -11.19 0.35
CA SER A 171 -25.64 -11.67 -0.94
C SER A 171 -24.18 -12.12 -0.87
N PRO A 172 -23.73 -13.07 -1.73
CA PRO A 172 -22.30 -13.33 -1.92
C PRO A 172 -21.51 -12.10 -2.39
N TYR A 173 -22.18 -11.08 -2.93
CA TYR A 173 -21.54 -9.86 -3.43
C TYR A 173 -21.54 -8.74 -2.39
N LEU A 174 -20.34 -8.34 -1.93
CA LEU A 174 -20.17 -7.29 -0.93
C LEU A 174 -20.77 -5.94 -1.36
N THR A 175 -20.74 -5.63 -2.65
CA THR A 175 -21.29 -4.38 -3.22
C THR A 175 -22.81 -4.29 -3.00
N GLU A 176 -23.52 -5.40 -3.20
CA GLU A 176 -24.97 -5.46 -3.00
C GLU A 176 -25.30 -5.30 -1.50
N ASN A 177 -24.60 -6.01 -0.64
CA ASN A 177 -24.75 -5.88 0.82
C ASN A 177 -24.51 -4.44 1.28
N SER A 178 -23.45 -3.79 0.76
CA SER A 178 -23.13 -2.40 1.11
C SER A 178 -24.24 -1.44 0.69
N ARG A 179 -24.87 -1.66 -0.47
CA ARG A 179 -26.01 -0.85 -0.94
C ARG A 179 -27.23 -1.03 -0.04
N MET A 180 -27.62 -2.27 0.26
CA MET A 180 -28.77 -2.57 1.13
C MET A 180 -28.60 -1.97 2.53
N VAL A 181 -27.41 -2.11 3.12
CA VAL A 181 -27.09 -1.54 4.43
C VAL A 181 -27.09 -0.02 4.38
N SER A 182 -26.64 0.60 3.28
CA SER A 182 -26.70 2.05 3.10
C SER A 182 -28.13 2.58 3.09
N GLU A 183 -29.06 1.85 2.49
CA GLU A 183 -30.49 2.20 2.49
C GLU A 183 -31.10 2.09 3.90
N ALA A 184 -30.79 1.03 4.64
CA ALA A 184 -31.20 0.88 6.04
C ALA A 184 -30.59 1.98 6.93
N TRP A 185 -29.31 2.31 6.74
CA TRP A 185 -28.66 3.41 7.46
C TRP A 185 -29.37 4.74 7.22
N ARG A 186 -29.83 5.04 6.01
CA ARG A 186 -30.58 6.27 5.72
C ARG A 186 -31.91 6.32 6.48
N LYS A 187 -32.60 5.18 6.58
CA LYS A 187 -33.90 5.02 7.26
C LYS A 187 -33.81 4.98 8.80
N LEU A 188 -32.63 4.77 9.38
CA LEU A 188 -32.44 4.80 10.83
C LEU A 188 -32.82 6.16 11.42
N SER A 189 -33.42 6.12 12.61
CA SER A 189 -33.66 7.31 13.42
C SER A 189 -32.34 7.95 13.86
N ASP A 190 -32.37 9.26 14.10
CA ASP A 190 -31.19 10.01 14.52
C ASP A 190 -30.65 9.50 15.86
N GLN A 191 -31.52 9.08 16.78
CA GLN A 191 -31.11 8.47 18.05
C GLN A 191 -30.28 7.20 17.86
N LYS A 192 -30.71 6.29 16.96
CA LYS A 192 -29.97 5.05 16.68
C LYS A 192 -28.67 5.33 15.93
N LYS A 193 -28.67 6.26 14.98
CA LYS A 193 -27.44 6.73 14.32
C LYS A 193 -26.46 7.32 15.33
N GLN A 194 -26.96 8.10 16.28
CA GLN A 194 -26.15 8.79 17.28
C GLN A 194 -25.34 7.81 18.14
N GLN A 195 -25.91 6.64 18.48
CA GLN A 195 -25.18 5.58 19.19
C GLN A 195 -23.91 5.14 18.44
N TYR A 196 -23.99 4.96 17.11
CA TYR A 196 -22.83 4.61 16.30
C TYR A 196 -21.86 5.78 16.11
N VAL A 197 -22.38 7.00 16.04
CA VAL A 197 -21.57 8.22 15.98
C VAL A 197 -20.75 8.39 17.24
N ASP A 198 -21.33 8.16 18.41
CA ASP A 198 -20.65 8.31 19.69
C ASP A 198 -19.60 7.21 19.89
N LYS A 199 -19.92 5.95 19.56
CA LYS A 199 -18.93 4.86 19.51
C LYS A 199 -17.75 5.20 18.57
N ALA A 200 -18.03 5.71 17.37
CA ALA A 200 -16.99 6.08 16.43
C ALA A 200 -16.13 7.25 16.92
N LYS A 201 -16.74 8.23 17.62
CA LYS A 201 -16.01 9.35 18.26
C LYS A 201 -15.11 8.84 19.37
N GLU A 202 -15.58 7.93 20.21
CA GLU A 202 -14.81 7.32 21.29
C GLU A 202 -13.59 6.58 20.73
N SER A 203 -13.78 5.65 19.80
CA SER A 203 -12.65 4.96 19.16
C SER A 203 -11.68 5.91 18.45
N LEU A 204 -12.17 7.01 17.88
CA LEU A 204 -11.31 8.04 17.28
C LEU A 204 -10.48 8.78 18.33
N LYS A 205 -11.02 9.05 19.53
CA LYS A 205 -10.26 9.63 20.64
C LYS A 205 -9.14 8.69 21.08
N GLU A 206 -9.45 7.41 21.31
CA GLU A 206 -8.46 6.37 21.65
C GLU A 206 -7.34 6.28 20.59
N TYR A 207 -7.71 6.34 19.31
CA TYR A 207 -6.75 6.36 18.22
C TYR A 207 -5.82 7.58 18.28
N HIS A 208 -6.34 8.77 18.59
CA HIS A 208 -5.52 9.97 18.73
C HIS A 208 -4.60 9.91 19.94
N GLU A 209 -5.03 9.31 21.05
CA GLU A 209 -4.21 9.08 22.24
C GLU A 209 -3.11 8.07 21.94
N ALA A 210 -3.43 6.92 21.33
CA ALA A 210 -2.46 5.94 20.88
C ALA A 210 -1.45 6.57 19.91
N LEU A 211 -1.91 7.40 18.98
CA LEU A 211 -1.05 8.09 18.03
C LEU A 211 -0.09 9.06 18.72
N LYS A 212 -0.56 9.81 19.73
CA LYS A 212 0.31 10.67 20.55
C LYS A 212 1.33 9.85 21.35
N ALA A 213 0.90 8.72 21.91
CA ALA A 213 1.76 7.83 22.70
C ALA A 213 2.91 7.22 21.89
N THR A 214 2.74 7.04 20.57
CA THR A 214 3.86 6.60 19.70
C THR A 214 5.00 7.62 19.62
N GLY A 215 4.78 8.88 20.00
CA GLY A 215 5.79 9.95 19.92
C GLY A 215 6.16 10.37 18.50
N ILE A 216 5.57 9.74 17.47
CA ILE A 216 5.91 10.01 16.07
C ILE A 216 5.20 11.28 15.62
N ARG A 217 5.97 12.38 15.48
CA ARG A 217 5.41 13.68 15.11
C ARG A 217 5.04 13.70 13.63
N ILE A 218 3.74 13.73 13.37
CA ILE A 218 3.17 14.03 12.07
C ILE A 218 3.27 15.54 11.86
N LYS A 219 4.33 16.00 11.18
CA LYS A 219 4.35 17.34 10.57
C LYS A 219 3.70 17.30 9.19
#